data_AF-A0A1V6B480-F1
#
_entry.id   AF-A0A1V6B480-F1
#
_cell.length_a   1.000
_cell.length_b   1.000
_cell.length_c   1.000
_cell.angle_alpha   90.00
_cell.angle_beta   90.00
_cell.angle_gamma   90.00
#
_symmetry.space_group_name_H-M   'P 1'
#
loop_
_entity.id
_entity.type
_entity.pdbx_description
1 polymer ?
#
loop_
_entity_poly.entity_id
_entity_poly.type
_entity_poly.pdbx_seq_one_letter_code
_entity_poly.pdbx_strand_id
1 'polypeptide(L)'
;MFPRYYPNTVQNIHEMIKWASLLIWFIAVPAIMAQQHNYQVRRQLKTEKVKKNLKPEIQRLDSVVGFYYDTQSGSHNPVYLFDYNYRGWKANPYEVVRLILPGRTASNRQLYTYNRDGSAATYIYQEWVAGSWSNVMFTRYNYSSEGNLIHEMFFRPTETGDWVSYQQHFYEYDESGNRLKYLRQMKETDGSWYDFSENFWIYDEAGRLYRRFERRIADTVVIWTETYNYGDGTVPTERIRQNIKYDPVTKQSLLMDDTRDLYYYDIFGNPNLIEQFSWTNDAWHYTGKRVLYYSFKPGCYITICYEGETMTVRPEKAAYYLERGATPGECSGNEAGVVDYQGKSESFSQSPVIVYPNPAYDYFHVQLSPDHPYTTASLYSINGMKMQTLEVLGMTNTIFNTEGLKSGRYILHLAGITANNQVMIIIR
;
A
#
# COMPACT_ATOMS: atom_id res chain seq x y z
N MET A 1 51.19 -48.87 -29.72
CA MET A 1 50.94 -48.05 -30.92
C MET A 1 51.14 -46.59 -30.51
N PHE A 2 52.34 -46.04 -30.75
CA PHE A 2 52.72 -44.61 -30.72
C PHE A 2 52.19 -43.92 -32.00
N PRO A 3 52.31 -42.58 -32.22
CA PRO A 3 53.07 -41.54 -31.48
C PRO A 3 52.25 -40.24 -31.18
N ARG A 4 52.50 -39.38 -30.19
CA ARG A 4 53.61 -38.42 -29.92
C ARG A 4 54.11 -37.58 -31.11
N TYR A 5 53.77 -36.29 -31.13
CA TYR A 5 54.55 -35.26 -31.82
C TYR A 5 54.70 -34.03 -30.91
N TYR A 6 55.96 -33.75 -30.56
CA TYR A 6 56.50 -32.41 -30.30
C TYR A 6 57.42 -32.10 -31.50
N PRO A 7 57.62 -30.83 -31.89
CA PRO A 7 58.80 -30.11 -31.36
C PRO A 7 58.61 -28.59 -31.14
N ASN A 8 59.39 -28.06 -30.19
CA ASN A 8 60.21 -26.82 -30.20
C ASN A 8 59.69 -25.61 -31.02
N THR A 9 59.75 -24.36 -30.55
CA THR A 9 60.98 -23.65 -30.16
C THR A 9 60.64 -22.27 -29.58
N VAL A 10 61.47 -21.82 -28.65
CA VAL A 10 61.61 -20.46 -28.09
C VAL A 10 61.87 -19.42 -29.19
N GLN A 11 61.11 -18.31 -29.23
CA GLN A 11 61.63 -16.98 -29.60
C GLN A 11 60.64 -15.82 -29.37
N ASN A 12 61.09 -14.85 -28.55
CA ASN A 12 60.75 -13.40 -28.52
C ASN A 12 59.29 -13.03 -28.16
N ILE A 13 58.91 -12.43 -27.03
CA ILE A 13 59.53 -11.39 -26.17
C ILE A 13 60.38 -10.38 -26.96
N HIS A 14 59.73 -9.71 -27.90
CA HIS A 14 60.04 -8.34 -28.34
C HIS A 14 58.87 -7.89 -29.20
N GLU A 15 57.93 -7.14 -28.62
CA GLU A 15 57.13 -6.09 -29.27
C GLU A 15 56.18 -5.51 -28.21
N MET A 16 56.81 -4.96 -27.17
CA MET A 16 56.16 -4.08 -26.22
C MET A 16 57.04 -2.83 -26.17
N ILE A 17 56.43 -1.68 -26.52
CA ILE A 17 56.91 -0.30 -26.32
C ILE A 17 57.71 0.31 -27.48
N LYS A 18 57.02 1.13 -28.30
CA LYS A 18 57.37 2.45 -28.89
C LYS A 18 56.35 2.69 -30.02
N TRP A 19 55.42 3.64 -29.96
CA TRP A 19 55.66 5.08 -29.98
C TRP A 19 54.43 5.86 -29.45
N ALA A 20 54.71 6.93 -28.72
CA ALA A 20 53.75 7.92 -28.27
C ALA A 20 53.75 9.16 -29.19
N SER A 21 52.58 9.82 -29.26
CA SER A 21 52.37 11.28 -29.47
C SER A 21 52.77 11.90 -30.82
N LEU A 22 52.05 12.82 -31.48
CA LEU A 22 50.85 13.63 -31.20
C LEU A 22 50.52 14.44 -32.50
N LEU A 23 49.22 14.76 -32.71
CA LEU A 23 48.67 16.01 -33.34
C LEU A 23 48.83 16.14 -34.90
N ILE A 24 47.82 16.42 -35.77
CA ILE A 24 46.59 17.23 -35.70
C ILE A 24 45.59 16.92 -36.86
N TRP A 25 44.31 16.70 -36.49
CA TRP A 25 43.02 17.13 -37.08
C TRP A 25 42.72 17.07 -38.60
N PHE A 26 41.70 16.27 -38.97
CA PHE A 26 40.36 16.74 -39.38
C PHE A 26 39.47 15.55 -39.80
N ILE A 27 38.77 14.90 -38.86
CA ILE A 27 37.34 14.53 -38.95
C ILE A 27 36.83 14.52 -37.51
N ALA A 28 36.20 15.63 -37.12
CA ALA A 28 35.49 15.74 -35.85
C ALA A 28 33.98 15.75 -36.14
N VAL A 29 33.24 14.90 -35.42
CA VAL A 29 31.84 15.10 -34.99
C VAL A 29 30.78 14.92 -36.10
N PRO A 30 29.96 13.85 -36.04
CA PRO A 30 28.93 13.78 -35.01
C PRO A 30 28.71 12.35 -34.47
N ALA A 31 29.39 11.99 -33.38
CA ALA A 31 28.98 10.87 -32.52
C ALA A 31 28.86 11.27 -31.04
N ILE A 32 29.17 12.53 -30.71
CA ILE A 32 29.12 13.05 -29.33
C ILE A 32 27.90 13.96 -29.10
N MET A 33 27.14 14.32 -30.14
CA MET A 33 25.82 14.99 -29.98
C MET A 33 24.64 14.03 -29.84
N ALA A 34 24.80 12.72 -30.11
CA ALA A 34 23.76 11.72 -29.88
C ALA A 34 23.67 11.23 -28.42
N GLN A 35 24.68 11.53 -27.59
CA GLN A 35 24.72 11.12 -26.17
C GLN A 35 24.30 12.24 -25.20
N GLN A 36 24.41 13.52 -25.60
CA GLN A 36 23.83 14.63 -24.82
C GLN A 36 22.38 14.95 -25.19
N HIS A 37 21.96 14.72 -26.43
CA HIS A 37 20.55 14.90 -26.80
C HIS A 37 19.65 13.79 -26.22
N ASN A 38 20.15 12.56 -26.11
CA ASN A 38 19.47 11.47 -25.41
C ASN A 38 19.42 11.64 -23.88
N TYR A 39 20.35 12.39 -23.27
CA TYR A 39 20.28 12.64 -21.83
C TYR A 39 19.20 13.66 -21.49
N GLN A 40 19.02 14.71 -22.29
CA GLN A 40 17.97 15.71 -22.09
C GLN A 40 16.59 15.17 -22.47
N VAL A 41 16.47 14.38 -23.56
CA VAL A 41 15.20 13.71 -23.93
C VAL A 41 14.84 12.59 -22.95
N ARG A 42 15.82 11.84 -22.40
CA ARG A 42 15.56 10.86 -21.31
C ARG A 42 15.27 11.54 -19.97
N ARG A 43 15.77 12.76 -19.73
CA ARG A 43 15.42 13.56 -18.55
C ARG A 43 14.04 14.18 -18.69
N GLN A 44 13.65 14.62 -19.90
CA GLN A 44 12.29 15.07 -20.22
C GLN A 44 11.28 13.92 -20.13
N LEU A 45 11.60 12.75 -20.68
CA LEU A 45 10.84 11.50 -20.47
C LEU A 45 10.87 11.04 -19.00
N LYS A 46 11.90 11.37 -18.20
CA LYS A 46 11.88 11.16 -16.73
C LYS A 46 10.88 12.10 -16.06
N THR A 47 10.79 13.37 -16.48
CA THR A 47 9.77 14.30 -15.99
C THR A 47 8.35 13.97 -16.48
N GLU A 48 8.18 13.34 -17.65
CA GLU A 48 6.87 12.89 -18.15
C GLU A 48 6.47 11.50 -17.63
N LYS A 49 7.39 10.52 -17.52
CA LYS A 49 7.11 9.20 -16.93
C LYS A 49 6.95 9.26 -15.40
N VAL A 50 7.59 10.21 -14.70
CA VAL A 50 7.29 10.51 -13.29
C VAL A 50 6.00 11.33 -13.14
N LYS A 51 5.53 11.95 -14.23
CA LYS A 51 4.15 12.44 -14.40
C LYS A 51 3.23 11.41 -15.08
N LYS A 52 3.41 10.10 -14.82
CA LYS A 52 2.21 9.25 -14.73
C LYS A 52 1.31 10.01 -13.76
N ASN A 53 0.08 10.36 -14.14
CA ASN A 53 -0.91 11.13 -13.37
C ASN A 53 -1.19 10.50 -12.00
N LEU A 54 -0.18 10.46 -11.14
CA LEU A 54 -0.25 10.20 -9.73
C LEU A 54 -0.89 11.47 -9.22
N LYS A 55 -2.21 11.41 -8.99
CA LYS A 55 -2.86 12.33 -8.06
C LYS A 55 -1.87 12.50 -6.89
N PRO A 56 -1.44 13.73 -6.57
CA PRO A 56 -0.51 13.92 -5.48
C PRO A 56 -1.09 13.20 -4.27
N GLU A 57 -0.34 12.27 -3.71
CA GLU A 57 -0.81 11.48 -2.58
C GLU A 57 -0.87 12.43 -1.38
N ILE A 58 -2.02 13.07 -1.21
CA ILE A 58 -2.29 14.15 -0.25
C ILE A 58 -2.54 13.63 1.17
N GLN A 59 -2.83 12.34 1.28
CA GLN A 59 -3.08 11.65 2.54
C GLN A 59 -1.99 10.62 2.81
N ARG A 60 -1.81 10.26 4.07
CA ARG A 60 -0.98 9.13 4.51
C ARG A 60 -1.83 8.25 5.41
N LEU A 61 -1.63 6.94 5.32
CA LEU A 61 -2.30 5.96 6.17
C LEU A 61 -1.68 5.96 7.57
N ASP A 62 -2.38 6.45 8.58
CA ASP A 62 -1.84 6.47 9.95
C ASP A 62 -2.11 5.16 10.69
N SER A 63 -3.27 4.54 10.45
CA SER A 63 -3.62 3.30 11.14
C SER A 63 -4.64 2.45 10.42
N VAL A 64 -4.60 1.15 10.73
CA VAL A 64 -5.61 0.17 10.29
C VAL A 64 -6.09 -0.62 11.49
N VAL A 65 -7.39 -0.59 11.76
CA VAL A 65 -8.01 -1.40 12.81
C VAL A 65 -8.73 -2.57 12.17
N GLY A 66 -8.32 -3.79 12.53
CA GLY A 66 -8.99 -5.02 12.14
C GLY A 66 -10.06 -5.41 13.16
N PHE A 67 -11.22 -5.81 12.67
CA PHE A 67 -12.35 -6.28 13.46
C PHE A 67 -12.70 -7.70 13.04
N TYR A 68 -12.98 -8.56 14.01
CA TYR A 68 -13.65 -9.83 13.83
C TYR A 68 -15.16 -9.66 14.05
N TYR A 69 -15.97 -10.30 13.21
CA TYR A 69 -17.41 -10.32 13.39
C TYR A 69 -17.83 -11.55 14.20
N ASP A 70 -18.37 -11.33 15.38
CA ASP A 70 -18.94 -12.38 16.20
C ASP A 70 -20.41 -12.57 15.80
N THR A 71 -20.70 -13.73 15.20
CA THR A 71 -22.04 -14.08 14.70
C THR A 71 -23.04 -14.33 15.82
N GLN A 72 -22.61 -14.66 17.04
CA GLN A 72 -23.50 -14.91 18.17
C GLN A 72 -24.00 -13.61 18.78
N SER A 73 -23.10 -12.63 18.95
CA SER A 73 -23.44 -11.31 19.50
C SER A 73 -23.82 -10.27 18.45
N GLY A 74 -23.59 -10.55 17.16
CA GLY A 74 -23.81 -9.61 16.06
C GLY A 74 -22.84 -8.42 16.07
N SER A 75 -21.74 -8.51 16.82
CA SER A 75 -20.84 -7.38 17.11
C SER A 75 -19.51 -7.46 16.36
N HIS A 76 -18.98 -6.29 16.00
CA HIS A 76 -17.61 -6.15 15.48
C HIS A 76 -16.61 -5.93 16.62
N ASN A 77 -15.80 -6.94 16.89
CA ASN A 77 -14.80 -6.90 17.96
C ASN A 77 -13.42 -6.53 17.40
N PRO A 78 -12.78 -5.44 17.87
CA PRO A 78 -11.46 -5.05 17.39
C PRO A 78 -10.41 -6.07 17.85
N VAL A 79 -9.64 -6.61 16.90
CA VAL A 79 -8.67 -7.70 17.15
C VAL A 79 -7.23 -7.27 17.00
N TYR A 80 -6.94 -6.28 16.15
CA TYR A 80 -5.60 -5.73 16.01
C TYR A 80 -5.62 -4.29 15.49
N LEU A 81 -4.51 -3.60 15.72
CA LEU A 81 -4.20 -2.28 15.19
C LEU A 81 -2.84 -2.33 14.51
N PHE A 82 -2.76 -1.83 13.27
CA PHE A 82 -1.49 -1.38 12.70
C PHE A 82 -1.36 0.14 12.90
N ASP A 83 -0.25 0.59 13.47
CA ASP A 83 0.09 1.99 13.66
C ASP A 83 1.31 2.32 12.79
N TYR A 84 1.18 3.32 11.92
CA TYR A 84 2.17 3.69 10.92
C TYR A 84 2.93 4.94 11.40
N ASN A 85 4.23 4.77 11.66
CA ASN A 85 5.09 5.80 12.22
C ASN A 85 5.98 6.44 11.16
N TYR A 86 5.97 7.78 11.13
CA TYR A 86 6.65 8.59 10.12
C TYR A 86 7.74 9.46 10.73
N ARG A 87 8.77 9.78 9.94
CA ARG A 87 9.79 10.77 10.32
C ARG A 87 9.45 12.13 9.71
N GLY A 88 8.86 13.01 10.52
CA GLY A 88 8.48 14.36 10.09
C GLY A 88 7.54 14.34 8.89
N TRP A 89 7.93 15.01 7.81
CA TRP A 89 7.13 15.19 6.59
C TRP A 89 7.30 14.07 5.54
N LYS A 90 8.02 12.99 5.86
CA LYS A 90 8.23 11.90 4.89
C LYS A 90 6.93 11.15 4.60
N ALA A 91 6.71 10.82 3.33
CA ALA A 91 5.53 10.11 2.86
C ALA A 91 5.51 8.63 3.28
N ASN A 92 6.67 8.00 3.43
CA ASN A 92 6.78 6.58 3.75
C ASN A 92 7.05 6.37 5.25
N PRO A 93 6.39 5.39 5.89
CA PRO A 93 6.58 5.09 7.31
C PRO A 93 7.95 4.46 7.53
N TYR A 94 8.65 4.84 8.60
CA TYR A 94 9.90 4.15 8.98
C TYR A 94 9.65 2.94 9.88
N GLU A 95 8.48 2.89 10.53
CA GLU A 95 8.07 1.78 11.38
C GLU A 95 6.56 1.56 11.23
N VAL A 96 6.14 0.30 11.18
CA VAL A 96 4.73 -0.09 11.31
C VAL A 96 4.63 -1.09 12.45
N VAL A 97 3.83 -0.80 13.46
CA VAL A 97 3.67 -1.65 14.65
C VAL A 97 2.30 -2.30 14.64
N ARG A 98 2.26 -3.62 14.81
CA ARG A 98 1.03 -4.38 15.04
C ARG A 98 0.82 -4.61 16.53
N LEU A 99 -0.32 -4.16 17.04
CA LEU A 99 -0.78 -4.40 18.40
C LEU A 99 -1.99 -5.35 18.37
N ILE A 100 -2.05 -6.29 19.31
CA ILE A 100 -3.24 -7.12 19.55
C ILE A 100 -4.19 -6.35 20.45
N LEU A 101 -5.46 -6.30 20.06
CA LEU A 101 -6.53 -5.63 20.81
C LEU A 101 -7.36 -6.66 21.61
N PRO A 102 -8.03 -6.23 22.69
CA PRO A 102 -8.06 -4.87 23.24
C PRO A 102 -6.84 -4.49 24.09
N GLY A 103 -6.02 -5.47 24.48
CA GLY A 103 -4.92 -5.28 25.44
C GLY A 103 -3.75 -4.40 24.95
N ARG A 104 -3.71 -4.05 23.66
CA ARG A 104 -2.63 -3.28 23.01
C ARG A 104 -1.25 -3.88 23.22
N THR A 105 -1.18 -5.20 23.28
CA THR A 105 0.09 -5.91 23.41
C THR A 105 0.78 -5.94 22.06
N ALA A 106 2.06 -5.58 22.03
CA ALA A 106 2.88 -5.69 20.84
C ALA A 106 2.85 -7.13 20.29
N SER A 107 2.76 -7.26 18.97
CA SER A 107 2.74 -8.54 18.26
C SER A 107 3.90 -8.64 17.28
N ASN A 108 3.96 -7.71 16.33
CA ASN A 108 5.09 -7.61 15.41
C ASN A 108 5.33 -6.15 15.04
N ARG A 109 6.51 -5.87 14.49
CA ARG A 109 6.80 -4.59 13.86
C ARG A 109 7.64 -4.75 12.61
N GLN A 110 7.56 -3.74 11.79
CA GLN A 110 8.15 -3.64 10.47
C GLN A 110 8.97 -2.38 10.43
N LEU A 111 10.27 -2.47 10.16
CA LEU A 111 11.19 -1.34 10.16
C LEU A 111 11.71 -1.12 8.75
N TYR A 112 11.62 0.11 8.26
CA TYR A 112 12.02 0.48 6.91
C TYR A 112 13.16 1.50 6.92
N THR A 113 14.12 1.32 6.02
CA THR A 113 15.04 2.38 5.62
C THR A 113 14.85 2.69 4.15
N TYR A 114 15.23 3.89 3.74
CA TYR A 114 14.97 4.40 2.40
C TYR A 114 16.23 4.99 1.79
N ASN A 115 16.38 4.78 0.49
CA ASN A 115 17.35 5.47 -0.33
C ASN A 115 17.02 6.96 -0.43
N ARG A 116 17.96 7.75 -0.96
CA ARG A 116 17.79 9.21 -1.11
C ARG A 116 16.59 9.59 -1.99
N ASP A 117 16.24 8.74 -2.96
CA ASP A 117 15.09 8.92 -3.86
C ASP A 117 13.75 8.48 -3.26
N GLY A 118 13.75 7.94 -2.03
CA GLY A 118 12.55 7.48 -1.34
C GLY A 118 12.17 6.02 -1.60
N SER A 119 12.90 5.31 -2.46
CA SER A 119 12.74 3.86 -2.62
C SER A 119 13.17 3.12 -1.35
N ALA A 120 12.51 2.00 -1.02
CA ALA A 120 12.84 1.22 0.17
C ALA A 120 14.24 0.61 -0.01
N ALA A 121 15.16 0.84 0.93
CA ALA A 121 16.51 0.27 0.88
C ALA A 121 16.58 -1.05 1.64
N THR A 122 15.98 -1.09 2.84
CA THR A 122 15.92 -2.28 3.66
C THR A 122 14.60 -2.39 4.42
N TYR A 123 14.26 -3.61 4.80
CA TYR A 123 13.12 -3.96 5.63
C TYR A 123 13.53 -4.95 6.71
N ILE A 124 13.10 -4.75 7.96
CA ILE A 124 13.25 -5.74 9.05
C ILE A 124 11.87 -6.05 9.60
N TYR A 125 11.55 -7.34 9.70
CA TYR A 125 10.39 -7.85 10.43
C TYR A 125 10.84 -8.41 11.78
N GLN A 126 10.19 -7.96 12.85
CA GLN A 126 10.43 -8.41 14.21
C GLN A 126 9.14 -8.85 14.88
N GLU A 127 9.23 -9.84 15.76
CA GLU A 127 8.12 -10.31 16.59
C GLU A 127 8.35 -9.97 18.05
N TRP A 128 7.26 -9.73 18.76
CA TRP A 128 7.30 -9.46 20.20
C TRP A 128 7.24 -10.79 20.96
N VAL A 129 8.36 -11.19 21.54
CA VAL A 129 8.49 -12.46 22.27
C VAL A 129 9.09 -12.18 23.64
N ALA A 130 8.42 -12.69 24.69
CA ALA A 130 8.87 -12.60 26.08
C ALA A 130 9.27 -11.18 26.55
N GLY A 131 8.54 -10.14 26.10
CA GLY A 131 8.80 -8.75 26.52
C GLY A 131 9.90 -8.03 25.74
N SER A 132 10.34 -8.58 24.61
CA SER A 132 11.36 -7.95 23.75
C SER A 132 11.07 -8.17 22.26
N TRP A 133 11.64 -7.31 21.42
CA TRP A 133 11.60 -7.47 19.95
C TRP A 133 12.67 -8.45 19.49
N SER A 134 12.25 -9.55 18.88
CA SER A 134 13.13 -10.53 18.26
C SER A 134 13.14 -10.36 16.74
N ASN A 135 14.33 -10.40 16.14
CA ASN A 135 14.49 -10.41 14.69
C ASN A 135 13.93 -11.70 14.09
N VAL A 136 13.20 -11.59 12.97
CA VAL A 136 12.68 -12.75 12.25
C VAL A 136 13.14 -12.74 10.80
N MET A 137 13.10 -11.58 10.14
CA MET A 137 13.49 -11.46 8.74
C MET A 137 14.10 -10.10 8.45
N PHE A 138 15.08 -10.09 7.56
CA PHE A 138 15.65 -8.87 6.97
C PHE A 138 15.60 -9.01 5.45
N THR A 139 15.25 -7.91 4.77
CA THR A 139 15.20 -7.84 3.31
C THR A 139 16.00 -6.65 2.82
N ARG A 140 16.76 -6.86 1.73
CA ARG A 140 17.46 -5.81 0.99
C ARG A 140 16.87 -5.70 -0.41
N TYR A 141 16.66 -4.46 -0.86
CA TYR A 141 16.09 -4.15 -2.16
C TYR A 141 17.14 -3.54 -3.07
N ASN A 142 17.16 -3.96 -4.33
CA ASN A 142 18.04 -3.42 -5.37
C ASN A 142 17.21 -2.99 -6.58
N TYR A 143 17.56 -1.83 -7.14
CA TYR A 143 16.80 -1.18 -8.20
C TYR A 143 17.67 -0.97 -9.45
N SER A 144 17.04 -0.94 -10.62
CA SER A 144 17.69 -0.55 -11.88
C SER A 144 17.96 0.96 -11.92
N SER A 145 18.71 1.43 -12.92
CA SER A 145 18.94 2.86 -13.17
C SER A 145 17.65 3.66 -13.45
N GLU A 146 16.60 2.97 -13.88
CA GLU A 146 15.27 3.51 -14.15
C GLU A 146 14.40 3.58 -12.88
N GLY A 147 14.83 2.98 -11.76
CA GLY A 147 14.11 2.96 -10.49
C GLY A 147 13.18 1.77 -10.29
N ASN A 148 13.21 0.77 -11.17
CA ASN A 148 12.43 -0.45 -11.01
C ASN A 148 13.10 -1.42 -10.03
N LEU A 149 12.34 -2.02 -9.12
CA LEU A 149 12.87 -3.06 -8.23
C LEU A 149 13.24 -4.29 -9.07
N ILE A 150 14.52 -4.64 -9.15
CA ILE A 150 15.00 -5.77 -9.96
C ILE A 150 15.36 -6.99 -9.12
N HIS A 151 15.73 -6.79 -7.86
CA HIS A 151 16.16 -7.88 -6.98
C HIS A 151 15.82 -7.62 -5.52
N GLU A 152 15.25 -8.63 -4.87
CA GLU A 152 15.09 -8.69 -3.41
C GLU A 152 15.89 -9.85 -2.85
N MET A 153 16.59 -9.63 -1.75
CA MET A 153 17.30 -10.69 -1.02
C MET A 153 16.76 -10.76 0.41
N PHE A 154 16.36 -11.95 0.84
CA PHE A 154 15.79 -12.23 2.15
C PHE A 154 16.77 -13.01 3.02
N PHE A 155 16.83 -12.60 4.29
CA PHE A 155 17.72 -13.13 5.29
C PHE A 155 16.95 -13.49 6.56
N ARG A 156 17.41 -14.55 7.23
CA ARG A 156 16.94 -14.95 8.56
C ARG A 156 18.11 -14.90 9.54
N PRO A 157 17.85 -14.65 10.83
CA PRO A 157 18.90 -14.70 11.84
C PRO A 157 19.34 -16.14 12.10
N THR A 158 20.63 -16.34 12.38
CA THR A 158 21.17 -17.57 12.96
C THR A 158 21.01 -17.55 14.48
N GLU A 159 21.31 -18.67 15.13
CA GLU A 159 21.35 -18.75 16.61
C GLU A 159 22.37 -17.79 17.23
N THR A 160 23.44 -17.43 16.49
CA THR A 160 24.46 -16.46 16.89
C THR A 160 24.05 -15.00 16.64
N GLY A 161 22.92 -14.76 15.98
CA GLY A 161 22.42 -13.43 15.63
C GLY A 161 22.92 -12.88 14.29
N ASP A 162 23.70 -13.64 13.52
CA ASP A 162 24.13 -13.26 12.18
C ASP A 162 23.01 -13.42 11.16
N TRP A 163 23.08 -12.68 10.05
CA TRP A 163 22.08 -12.78 8.97
C TRP A 163 22.53 -13.71 7.86
N VAL A 164 21.76 -14.75 7.58
CA VAL A 164 22.00 -15.68 6.47
C VAL A 164 20.89 -15.59 5.44
N SER A 165 21.26 -15.52 4.16
CA SER A 165 20.29 -15.48 3.07
C SER A 165 19.60 -16.84 2.89
N TYR A 166 18.32 -16.83 2.55
CA TYR A 166 17.54 -18.07 2.33
C TYR A 166 16.55 -17.99 1.16
N GLN A 167 16.19 -16.79 0.70
CA GLN A 167 15.28 -16.58 -0.42
C GLN A 167 15.70 -15.34 -1.22
N GLN A 168 15.47 -15.34 -2.53
CA GLN A 168 15.64 -14.16 -3.37
C GLN A 168 14.61 -14.09 -4.50
N HIS A 169 14.28 -12.86 -4.92
CA HIS A 169 13.36 -12.61 -6.02
C HIS A 169 14.03 -11.80 -7.13
N PHE A 170 13.79 -12.19 -8.38
CA PHE A 170 14.21 -11.44 -9.57
C PHE A 170 12.98 -10.98 -10.35
N TYR A 171 12.90 -9.69 -10.63
CA TYR A 171 11.71 -9.07 -11.21
C TYR A 171 11.88 -8.75 -12.68
N GLU A 172 10.80 -8.95 -13.43
CA GLU A 172 10.69 -8.61 -14.84
C GLU A 172 9.51 -7.65 -15.07
N TYR A 173 9.67 -6.76 -16.04
CA TYR A 173 8.73 -5.69 -16.35
C TYR A 173 8.51 -5.62 -17.85
N ASP A 174 7.35 -5.11 -18.27
CA ASP A 174 7.09 -4.75 -19.65
C ASP A 174 7.79 -3.43 -20.03
N GLU A 175 7.71 -3.05 -21.31
CA GLU A 175 8.28 -1.80 -21.82
C GLU A 175 7.65 -0.54 -21.19
N SER A 176 6.43 -0.67 -20.66
CA SER A 176 5.70 0.38 -19.96
C SER A 176 6.06 0.47 -18.46
N GLY A 177 6.91 -0.42 -17.97
CA GLY A 177 7.34 -0.50 -16.57
C GLY A 177 6.32 -1.17 -15.64
N ASN A 178 5.31 -1.86 -16.16
CA ASN A 178 4.42 -2.67 -15.33
C ASN A 178 5.11 -3.99 -15.01
N ARG A 179 5.01 -4.44 -13.76
CA ARG A 179 5.61 -5.71 -13.33
C ARG A 179 4.90 -6.85 -14.03
N LEU A 180 5.63 -7.75 -14.69
CA LEU A 180 5.09 -8.93 -15.36
C LEU A 180 5.21 -10.17 -14.49
N LYS A 181 6.41 -10.42 -13.97
CA LYS A 181 6.66 -11.57 -13.11
C LYS A 181 7.80 -11.34 -12.12
N TYR A 182 7.89 -12.21 -11.13
CA TYR A 182 9.17 -12.48 -10.48
C TYR A 182 9.44 -13.98 -10.41
N LEU A 183 10.71 -14.34 -10.50
CA LEU A 183 11.24 -15.66 -10.14
C LEU A 183 11.61 -15.66 -8.66
N ARG A 184 11.08 -16.62 -7.89
CA ARG A 184 11.47 -16.88 -6.51
C ARG A 184 12.42 -18.05 -6.45
N GLN A 185 13.61 -17.78 -5.94
CA GLN A 185 14.59 -18.79 -5.60
C GLN A 185 14.66 -18.99 -4.10
N MET A 186 14.84 -20.25 -3.70
CA MET A 186 15.09 -20.67 -2.34
C MET A 186 16.51 -21.22 -2.24
N LYS A 187 17.08 -21.17 -1.03
CA LYS A 187 18.42 -21.68 -0.79
C LYS A 187 18.37 -23.10 -0.25
N GLU A 188 19.13 -23.99 -0.88
CA GLU A 188 19.34 -25.35 -0.41
C GLU A 188 20.23 -25.41 0.84
N THR A 189 20.25 -26.58 1.48
CA THR A 189 21.11 -26.83 2.64
C THR A 189 22.60 -26.77 2.32
N ASP A 190 23.00 -27.06 1.07
CA ASP A 190 24.37 -26.94 0.57
C ASP A 190 24.77 -25.50 0.20
N GLY A 191 23.82 -24.56 0.31
CA GLY A 191 24.01 -23.15 0.02
C GLY A 191 23.75 -22.75 -1.44
N SER A 192 23.44 -23.70 -2.32
CA SER A 192 23.04 -23.42 -3.71
C SER A 192 21.63 -22.82 -3.79
N TRP A 193 21.34 -22.11 -4.88
CA TRP A 193 20.02 -21.56 -5.15
C TRP A 193 19.27 -22.45 -6.12
N TYR A 194 17.99 -22.67 -5.86
CA TYR A 194 17.09 -23.36 -6.78
C TYR A 194 15.83 -22.56 -7.04
N ASP A 195 15.29 -22.76 -8.22
CA ASP A 195 14.08 -22.14 -8.73
C ASP A 195 12.85 -22.78 -8.07
N PHE A 196 12.18 -22.03 -7.19
CA PHE A 196 11.03 -22.54 -6.43
C PHE A 196 9.70 -22.26 -7.14
N SER A 197 9.47 -21.01 -7.51
CA SER A 197 8.21 -20.58 -8.12
C SER A 197 8.34 -19.31 -8.94
N GLU A 198 7.35 -19.07 -9.80
CA GLU A 198 7.17 -17.81 -10.49
C GLU A 198 5.86 -17.15 -10.04
N ASN A 199 5.90 -15.85 -9.81
CA ASN A 199 4.71 -15.03 -9.54
C ASN A 199 4.43 -14.16 -10.74
N PHE A 200 3.17 -14.05 -11.13
CA PHE A 200 2.75 -13.32 -12.33
C PHE A 200 1.74 -12.23 -11.99
N TRP A 201 1.76 -11.17 -12.79
CA TRP A 201 0.79 -10.08 -12.81
C TRP A 201 0.21 -10.00 -14.22
N ILE A 202 -1.11 -10.06 -14.31
CA ILE A 202 -1.87 -9.93 -15.56
C ILE A 202 -2.69 -8.65 -15.48
N TYR A 203 -2.57 -7.82 -16.51
CA TYR A 203 -3.32 -6.59 -16.64
C TYR A 203 -4.42 -6.76 -17.69
N ASP A 204 -5.51 -6.02 -17.55
CA ASP A 204 -6.54 -5.91 -18.58
C ASP A 204 -6.13 -4.94 -19.70
N GLU A 205 -6.99 -4.77 -20.70
CA GLU A 205 -6.76 -3.87 -21.84
C GLU A 205 -6.62 -2.39 -21.41
N ALA A 206 -7.18 -2.01 -20.26
CA ALA A 206 -7.04 -0.68 -19.67
C ALA A 206 -5.75 -0.52 -18.84
N GLY A 207 -4.91 -1.56 -18.76
CA GLY A 207 -3.67 -1.57 -17.99
C GLY A 207 -3.87 -1.69 -16.48
N ARG A 208 -5.06 -2.08 -16.01
CA ARG A 208 -5.38 -2.30 -14.59
C ARG A 208 -5.01 -3.73 -14.21
N LEU A 209 -4.51 -3.93 -12.99
CA LEU A 209 -4.14 -5.26 -12.51
C LEU A 209 -5.40 -6.12 -12.35
N TYR A 210 -5.59 -7.10 -13.22
CA TYR A 210 -6.74 -8.00 -13.21
C TYR A 210 -6.48 -9.24 -12.37
N ARG A 211 -5.28 -9.83 -12.46
CA ARG A 211 -4.98 -11.09 -11.78
C ARG A 211 -3.52 -11.21 -11.36
N ARG A 212 -3.30 -11.85 -10.22
CA ARG A 212 -2.00 -12.34 -9.76
C ARG A 212 -2.07 -13.81 -9.44
N PHE A 213 -1.00 -14.54 -9.69
CA PHE A 213 -0.92 -15.93 -9.25
C PHE A 213 0.53 -16.38 -9.08
N GLU A 214 0.69 -17.43 -8.30
CA GLU A 214 1.97 -18.09 -8.12
C GLU A 214 1.93 -19.49 -8.71
N ARG A 215 2.93 -19.82 -9.52
CA ARG A 215 3.14 -21.13 -10.13
C ARG A 215 4.42 -21.77 -9.60
N ARG A 216 4.33 -22.99 -9.07
CA ARG A 216 5.49 -23.78 -8.68
C ARG A 216 6.25 -24.26 -9.92
N ILE A 217 7.58 -24.22 -9.87
CA ILE A 217 8.41 -24.59 -11.03
C ILE A 217 8.50 -26.11 -11.19
N ALA A 218 8.57 -26.85 -10.08
CA ALA A 218 8.75 -28.30 -10.10
C ALA A 218 7.67 -29.07 -10.88
N ASP A 219 6.43 -28.57 -10.91
CA ASP A 219 5.28 -29.29 -11.48
C ASP A 219 4.22 -28.38 -12.11
N THR A 220 4.54 -27.10 -12.33
CA THR A 220 3.67 -26.08 -12.94
C THR A 220 2.34 -25.82 -12.24
N VAL A 221 2.16 -26.32 -11.02
CA VAL A 221 0.93 -26.15 -10.23
C VAL A 221 0.79 -24.70 -9.76
N VAL A 222 -0.41 -24.15 -9.93
CA VAL A 222 -0.77 -22.82 -9.38
C VAL A 222 -1.12 -22.97 -7.89
N ILE A 223 -0.35 -22.31 -7.03
CA ILE A 223 -0.44 -22.44 -5.57
C ILE A 223 -1.52 -21.50 -5.00
N TRP A 224 -1.65 -20.31 -5.58
CA TRP A 224 -2.71 -19.37 -5.25
C TRP A 224 -2.94 -18.40 -6.40
N THR A 225 -4.11 -17.78 -6.41
CA THR A 225 -4.48 -16.69 -7.30
C THR A 225 -5.20 -15.59 -6.54
N GLU A 226 -5.03 -14.35 -6.96
CA GLU A 226 -5.80 -13.19 -6.56
C GLU A 226 -6.39 -12.55 -7.82
N THR A 227 -7.71 -12.40 -7.86
CA THR A 227 -8.44 -11.75 -8.97
C THR A 227 -9.04 -10.46 -8.44
N TYR A 228 -8.92 -9.38 -9.21
CA TYR A 228 -9.38 -8.04 -8.86
C TYR A 228 -10.50 -7.62 -9.82
N ASN A 229 -11.64 -7.25 -9.26
CA ASN A 229 -12.80 -6.74 -10.00
C ASN A 229 -12.93 -5.24 -9.75
N TYR A 230 -13.20 -4.47 -10.81
CA TYR A 230 -13.23 -3.00 -10.78
C TYR A 230 -14.64 -2.42 -10.93
N GLY A 231 -15.64 -3.25 -11.23
CA GLY A 231 -16.95 -2.77 -11.71
C GLY A 231 -16.76 -1.81 -12.89
N ASP A 232 -17.47 -0.70 -12.86
CA ASP A 232 -17.39 0.36 -13.87
C ASP A 232 -16.28 1.41 -13.56
N GLY A 233 -15.53 1.23 -12.47
CA GLY A 233 -14.56 2.20 -11.97
C GLY A 233 -13.10 1.92 -12.39
N THR A 234 -12.18 2.71 -11.83
CA THR A 234 -10.72 2.59 -12.05
C THR A 234 -9.95 2.01 -10.87
N VAL A 235 -10.62 1.81 -9.73
CA VAL A 235 -10.08 1.19 -8.51
C VAL A 235 -10.79 -0.14 -8.25
N PRO A 236 -10.13 -1.15 -7.65
CA PRO A 236 -10.74 -2.45 -7.44
C PRO A 236 -11.84 -2.37 -6.37
N THR A 237 -13.05 -2.81 -6.67
CA THR A 237 -14.16 -2.90 -5.70
C THR A 237 -14.17 -4.23 -4.97
N GLU A 238 -13.52 -5.26 -5.53
CA GLU A 238 -13.45 -6.59 -4.95
C GLU A 238 -12.13 -7.28 -5.28
N ARG A 239 -11.63 -8.08 -4.33
CA ARG A 239 -10.54 -9.04 -4.55
C ARG A 239 -10.93 -10.41 -4.03
N ILE A 240 -10.86 -11.42 -4.89
CA ILE A 240 -11.03 -12.83 -4.52
C ILE A 240 -9.67 -13.50 -4.52
N ARG A 241 -9.33 -14.17 -3.42
CA ARG A 241 -8.15 -15.01 -3.28
C ARG A 241 -8.58 -16.47 -3.25
N GLN A 242 -7.90 -17.29 -4.04
CA GLN A 242 -8.02 -18.74 -4.03
C GLN A 242 -6.66 -19.33 -3.69
N ASN A 243 -6.64 -20.40 -2.90
CA ASN A 243 -5.41 -21.16 -2.63
C ASN A 243 -5.65 -22.62 -2.97
N ILE A 244 -4.57 -23.32 -3.28
CA ILE A 244 -4.63 -24.75 -3.50
C ILE A 244 -4.99 -25.47 -2.20
N LYS A 245 -6.02 -26.31 -2.26
CA LYS A 245 -6.47 -27.16 -1.14
C LYS A 245 -6.50 -28.61 -1.62
N TYR A 246 -6.06 -29.52 -0.76
CA TYR A 246 -6.15 -30.95 -1.01
C TYR A 246 -7.56 -31.42 -0.68
N ASP A 247 -8.25 -31.98 -1.67
CA ASP A 247 -9.51 -32.66 -1.50
C ASP A 247 -9.23 -34.14 -1.17
N PRO A 248 -9.55 -34.61 0.06
CA PRO A 248 -9.29 -36.00 0.45
C PRO A 248 -10.21 -37.01 -0.24
N VAL A 249 -11.36 -36.58 -0.78
CA VAL A 249 -12.33 -37.45 -1.47
C VAL A 249 -11.86 -37.74 -2.88
N THR A 250 -11.57 -36.68 -3.65
CA THR A 250 -11.07 -36.82 -5.03
C THR A 250 -9.57 -37.11 -5.09
N LYS A 251 -8.86 -36.94 -3.97
CA LYS A 251 -7.38 -37.01 -3.84
C LYS A 251 -6.66 -36.05 -4.78
N GLN A 252 -7.31 -34.95 -5.16
CA GLN A 252 -6.77 -33.93 -6.04
C GLN A 252 -6.50 -32.65 -5.28
N SER A 253 -5.52 -31.88 -5.76
CA SER A 253 -5.27 -30.54 -5.25
C SER A 253 -5.91 -29.54 -6.22
N LEU A 254 -6.92 -28.81 -5.74
CA LEU A 254 -7.70 -27.89 -6.55
C LEU A 254 -7.55 -26.47 -6.00
N LEU A 255 -7.58 -25.48 -6.89
CA LEU A 255 -7.73 -24.09 -6.48
C LEU A 255 -9.14 -23.91 -5.94
N MET A 256 -9.22 -23.48 -4.68
CA MET A 256 -10.48 -23.23 -4.00
C MET A 256 -10.48 -21.81 -3.45
N ASP A 257 -11.66 -21.21 -3.44
CA ASP A 257 -11.89 -19.93 -2.78
C ASP A 257 -11.39 -19.97 -1.32
N ASP A 258 -10.85 -18.83 -0.90
CA ASP A 258 -10.24 -18.67 0.42
C ASP A 258 -10.73 -17.39 1.10
N THR A 259 -10.39 -16.24 0.53
CA THR A 259 -10.79 -14.94 1.09
C THR A 259 -11.32 -14.01 0.03
N ARG A 260 -12.35 -13.23 0.36
CA ARG A 260 -12.91 -12.17 -0.47
C ARG A 260 -12.88 -10.88 0.31
N ASP A 261 -12.35 -9.83 -0.31
CA ASP A 261 -12.30 -8.48 0.25
C ASP A 261 -13.17 -7.57 -0.63
N LEU A 262 -14.05 -6.78 -0.03
CA LEU A 262 -14.80 -5.72 -0.70
C LEU A 262 -14.25 -4.36 -0.24
N TYR A 263 -13.93 -3.49 -1.20
CA TYR A 263 -13.27 -2.22 -0.94
C TYR A 263 -14.24 -1.06 -1.07
N TYR A 264 -14.22 -0.20 -0.05
CA TYR A 264 -14.92 1.08 -0.03
C TYR A 264 -13.89 2.19 0.10
N TYR A 265 -14.13 3.27 -0.64
CA TYR A 265 -13.18 4.35 -0.83
C TYR A 265 -13.73 5.65 -0.27
N ASP A 266 -12.84 6.47 0.27
CA ASP A 266 -13.15 7.85 0.57
C ASP A 266 -13.22 8.72 -0.70
N ILE A 267 -13.57 9.98 -0.53
CA ILE A 267 -13.68 10.97 -1.62
C ILE A 267 -12.35 11.26 -2.33
N PHE A 268 -11.21 10.83 -1.75
CA PHE A 268 -9.89 10.97 -2.34
C PHE A 268 -9.45 9.72 -3.10
N GLY A 269 -10.25 8.65 -3.06
CA GLY A 269 -9.96 7.38 -3.71
C GLY A 269 -9.05 6.47 -2.89
N ASN A 270 -8.93 6.70 -1.58
CA ASN A 270 -8.21 5.81 -0.67
C ASN A 270 -9.18 4.83 -0.01
N PRO A 271 -8.81 3.53 0.11
CA PRO A 271 -9.69 2.57 0.77
C PRO A 271 -9.80 2.93 2.25
N ASN A 272 -10.99 3.26 2.73
CA ASN A 272 -11.26 3.60 4.14
C ASN A 272 -11.95 2.46 4.90
N LEU A 273 -12.59 1.55 4.18
CA LEU A 273 -13.21 0.34 4.72
C LEU A 273 -12.95 -0.84 3.78
N ILE A 274 -12.57 -1.98 4.36
CA ILE A 274 -12.46 -3.25 3.67
C ILE A 274 -13.30 -4.27 4.42
N GLU A 275 -14.34 -4.79 3.79
CA GLU A 275 -15.10 -5.91 4.34
C GLU A 275 -14.46 -7.23 3.95
N GLN A 276 -14.43 -8.18 4.87
CA GLN A 276 -13.70 -9.44 4.71
C GLN A 276 -14.61 -10.64 4.86
N PHE A 277 -14.45 -11.58 3.93
CA PHE A 277 -15.19 -12.82 3.88
C PHE A 277 -14.22 -14.01 3.75
N SER A 278 -14.58 -15.13 4.35
CA SER A 278 -13.90 -16.42 4.17
C SER A 278 -14.81 -17.41 3.46
N TRP A 279 -14.21 -18.26 2.64
CA TRP A 279 -14.93 -19.36 1.98
C TRP A 279 -14.92 -20.61 2.86
N THR A 280 -16.10 -21.03 3.31
CA THR A 280 -16.30 -22.27 4.07
C THR A 280 -17.65 -22.88 3.70
N ASN A 281 -17.75 -24.22 3.65
CA ASN A 281 -18.99 -24.92 3.33
C ASN A 281 -19.66 -24.43 2.03
N ASP A 282 -18.85 -24.21 0.99
CA ASP A 282 -19.28 -23.76 -0.34
C ASP A 282 -20.05 -22.43 -0.35
N ALA A 283 -19.76 -21.55 0.63
CA ALA A 283 -20.32 -20.21 0.71
C ALA A 283 -19.33 -19.18 1.26
N TRP A 284 -19.54 -17.92 0.89
CA TRP A 284 -18.84 -16.78 1.48
C TRP A 284 -19.50 -16.41 2.82
N HIS A 285 -18.70 -16.42 3.89
CA HIS A 285 -19.13 -15.98 5.20
C HIS A 285 -18.41 -14.69 5.58
N TYR A 286 -19.18 -13.70 6.03
CA TYR A 286 -18.61 -12.46 6.55
C TYR A 286 -17.83 -12.74 7.84
N THR A 287 -16.58 -12.30 7.88
CA THR A 287 -15.63 -12.55 8.99
C THR A 287 -15.25 -11.29 9.75
N GLY A 288 -15.51 -10.12 9.17
CA GLY A 288 -15.18 -8.85 9.79
C GLY A 288 -14.77 -7.79 8.78
N LYS A 289 -14.01 -6.80 9.25
CA LYS A 289 -13.64 -5.63 8.45
C LYS A 289 -12.33 -5.03 8.89
N ARG A 290 -11.73 -4.23 8.02
CA ARG A 290 -10.62 -3.33 8.33
C ARG A 290 -11.07 -1.90 8.09
N VAL A 291 -10.84 -1.04 9.07
CA VAL A 291 -11.07 0.41 8.92
C VAL A 291 -9.71 1.08 8.83
N LEU A 292 -9.50 1.87 7.78
CA LEU A 292 -8.26 2.53 7.45
C LEU A 292 -8.41 4.02 7.73
N TYR A 293 -7.47 4.58 8.48
CA TYR A 293 -7.49 5.97 8.92
C TYR A 293 -6.34 6.74 8.30
N TYR A 294 -6.66 7.90 7.73
CA TYR A 294 -5.72 8.73 7.01
C TYR A 294 -5.66 10.14 7.61
N SER A 295 -4.45 10.72 7.60
CA SER A 295 -4.23 12.15 7.84
C SER A 295 -3.74 12.80 6.56
N PHE A 296 -4.05 14.07 6.39
CA PHE A 296 -3.44 14.86 5.33
C PHE A 296 -1.95 15.07 5.61
N LYS A 297 -1.15 14.95 4.55
CA LYS A 297 0.26 15.28 4.61
C LYS A 297 0.39 16.79 4.86
N PRO A 298 1.19 17.22 5.84
CA PRO A 298 1.28 18.64 6.14
C PRO A 298 1.87 19.44 4.97
N GLY A 299 1.32 20.63 4.74
CA GLY A 299 1.74 21.50 3.62
C GLY A 299 1.18 21.10 2.25
N CYS A 300 0.37 20.04 2.17
CA CYS A 300 -0.36 19.72 0.94
C CYS A 300 -1.52 20.70 0.72
N TYR A 301 -1.85 20.90 -0.57
CA TYR A 301 -3.03 21.60 -1.02
C TYR A 301 -3.76 20.69 -2.01
N ILE A 302 -5.07 20.87 -2.10
CA ILE A 302 -5.96 20.11 -2.98
C ILE A 302 -6.50 21.07 -4.01
N THR A 303 -6.27 20.77 -5.28
CA THR A 303 -6.96 21.43 -6.38
C THR A 303 -8.35 20.82 -6.51
N ILE A 304 -9.36 21.68 -6.52
CA ILE A 304 -10.76 21.32 -6.68
C ILE A 304 -11.41 22.20 -7.74
N CYS A 305 -12.42 21.66 -8.41
CA CYS A 305 -13.35 22.42 -9.22
C CYS A 305 -14.60 22.66 -8.39
N TYR A 306 -14.92 23.91 -8.11
CA TYR A 306 -16.13 24.28 -7.37
C TYR A 306 -16.85 25.39 -8.12
N GLU A 307 -18.13 25.17 -8.44
CA GLU A 307 -18.96 26.15 -9.17
C GLU A 307 -18.34 26.64 -10.50
N GLY A 308 -17.58 25.78 -11.19
CA GLY A 308 -16.92 26.12 -12.46
C GLY A 308 -15.59 26.88 -12.32
N GLU A 309 -15.14 27.15 -11.09
CA GLU A 309 -13.84 27.74 -10.80
C GLU A 309 -12.85 26.70 -10.27
N THR A 310 -11.67 26.65 -10.89
CA THR A 310 -10.53 25.87 -10.38
C THR A 310 -9.90 26.61 -9.22
N MET A 311 -9.91 26.00 -8.03
CA MET A 311 -9.27 26.57 -6.84
C MET A 311 -8.35 25.58 -6.15
N THR A 312 -7.26 26.08 -5.57
CA THR A 312 -6.33 25.29 -4.76
C THR A 312 -6.53 25.65 -3.30
N VAL A 313 -7.05 24.70 -2.53
CA VAL A 313 -7.42 24.90 -1.12
C VAL A 313 -6.57 24.03 -0.21
N ARG A 314 -6.46 24.41 1.06
CA ARG A 314 -5.89 23.49 2.04
C ARG A 314 -6.85 22.31 2.26
N PRO A 315 -6.34 21.11 2.60
CA PRO A 315 -7.18 19.93 2.81
C PRO A 315 -8.32 20.14 3.81
N GLU A 316 -8.12 20.97 4.84
CA GLU A 316 -9.14 21.27 5.84
C GLU A 316 -10.32 22.05 5.25
N LYS A 317 -10.09 22.83 4.19
CA LYS A 317 -11.13 23.52 3.41
C LYS A 317 -11.66 22.66 2.26
N ALA A 318 -10.89 21.70 1.76
CA ALA A 318 -11.33 20.85 0.66
C ALA A 318 -12.60 20.07 1.00
N ALA A 319 -12.68 19.50 2.20
CA ALA A 319 -13.88 18.79 2.66
C ALA A 319 -15.14 19.67 2.58
N TYR A 320 -15.04 20.93 3.02
CA TYR A 320 -16.14 21.90 2.96
C TYR A 320 -16.68 22.10 1.53
N TYR A 321 -15.79 22.20 0.55
CA TYR A 321 -16.19 22.39 -0.85
C TYR A 321 -16.67 21.09 -1.49
N LEU A 322 -16.04 19.95 -1.20
CA LEU A 322 -16.42 18.63 -1.74
C LEU A 322 -17.84 18.24 -1.32
N GLU A 323 -18.23 18.53 -0.08
CA GLU A 323 -19.62 18.35 0.40
C GLU A 323 -20.64 19.25 -0.31
N ARG A 324 -20.20 20.32 -0.94
CA ARG A 324 -21.04 21.29 -1.67
C ARG A 324 -20.99 21.08 -3.19
N GLY A 325 -20.51 19.92 -3.63
CA GLY A 325 -20.47 19.57 -5.05
C GLY A 325 -19.18 19.97 -5.75
N ALA A 326 -18.12 20.35 -5.03
CA ALA A 326 -16.81 20.42 -5.64
C ALA A 326 -16.31 19.03 -6.03
N THR A 327 -15.51 18.96 -7.08
CA THR A 327 -14.83 17.73 -7.50
C THR A 327 -13.32 17.90 -7.35
N PRO A 328 -12.56 16.86 -6.97
CA PRO A 328 -11.10 16.92 -6.97
C PRO A 328 -10.57 17.10 -8.41
N GLY A 329 -9.67 18.05 -8.62
CA GLY A 329 -9.08 18.37 -9.93
C GLY A 329 -9.42 19.77 -10.42
N GLU A 330 -8.92 20.15 -11.59
CA GLU A 330 -9.30 21.41 -12.25
C GLU A 330 -10.70 21.28 -12.87
N CYS A 331 -11.40 22.39 -13.04
CA CYS A 331 -12.62 22.40 -13.83
C CYS A 331 -12.28 22.05 -15.28
N SER A 332 -13.02 21.09 -15.84
CA SER A 332 -13.02 20.86 -17.28
C SER A 332 -13.55 22.12 -17.96
N GLY A 333 -12.64 22.90 -18.56
CA GLY A 333 -13.00 24.08 -19.33
C GLY A 333 -13.97 23.69 -20.46
N ASN A 334 -14.85 24.63 -20.82
CA ASN A 334 -15.68 24.53 -22.01
C ASN A 334 -14.80 24.42 -23.27
N GLU A 335 -14.34 23.22 -23.61
CA GLU A 335 -14.07 22.84 -24.99
C GLU A 335 -15.12 21.82 -25.39
N ALA A 336 -15.94 22.22 -26.37
CA ALA A 336 -16.99 21.41 -26.95
C ALA A 336 -16.39 20.15 -27.58
N GLY A 337 -16.43 19.05 -26.84
CA GLY A 337 -16.21 17.70 -27.32
C GLY A 337 -17.18 16.79 -26.56
N VAL A 338 -18.32 16.49 -27.19
CA VAL A 338 -19.38 15.65 -26.65
C VAL A 338 -18.81 14.32 -26.17
N VAL A 339 -18.83 14.08 -24.86
CA VAL A 339 -18.95 12.73 -24.30
C VAL A 339 -20.19 12.74 -23.43
N ASP A 340 -21.22 12.09 -23.95
CA ASP A 340 -22.52 11.95 -23.32
C ASP A 340 -22.41 11.09 -22.05
N TYR A 341 -22.47 11.73 -20.88
CA TYR A 341 -22.75 11.06 -19.62
C TYR A 341 -24.23 11.24 -19.28
N GLN A 342 -25.09 10.48 -19.96
CA GLN A 342 -26.38 10.11 -19.36
C GLN A 342 -26.14 8.98 -18.36
N GLY A 343 -25.79 9.36 -17.14
CA GLY A 343 -25.75 8.49 -15.97
C GLY A 343 -26.40 9.20 -14.80
N LYS A 344 -27.58 8.73 -14.42
CA LYS A 344 -28.43 9.27 -13.35
C LYS A 344 -27.66 9.50 -12.06
N SER A 345 -27.98 10.60 -11.39
CA SER A 345 -27.57 10.86 -10.01
C SER A 345 -28.07 9.72 -9.11
N GLU A 346 -27.16 8.90 -8.61
CA GLU A 346 -27.44 7.97 -7.52
C GLU A 346 -26.58 8.35 -6.31
N SER A 347 -27.27 8.48 -5.19
CA SER A 347 -26.81 9.03 -3.93
C SER A 347 -25.58 8.32 -3.39
N PHE A 348 -24.52 9.07 -3.13
CA PHE A 348 -23.45 8.67 -2.23
C PHE A 348 -24.06 8.27 -0.88
N SER A 349 -23.95 7.00 -0.50
CA SER A 349 -24.26 6.55 0.86
C SER A 349 -23.25 7.20 1.81
N GLN A 350 -23.64 8.33 2.41
CA GLN A 350 -22.83 9.08 3.37
C GLN A 350 -22.59 8.23 4.62
N SER A 351 -21.37 8.29 5.16
CA SER A 351 -21.09 7.73 6.49
C SER A 351 -22.08 8.32 7.51
N PRO A 352 -22.68 7.51 8.40
CA PRO A 352 -23.73 7.96 9.31
C PRO A 352 -23.22 8.93 10.39
N VAL A 353 -21.89 9.08 10.49
CA VAL A 353 -21.25 9.98 11.45
C VAL A 353 -20.00 10.62 10.86
N ILE A 354 -19.90 11.94 11.01
CA ILE A 354 -18.76 12.76 10.56
C ILE A 354 -18.24 13.53 11.77
N VAL A 355 -16.92 13.63 11.93
CA VAL A 355 -16.28 14.40 13.00
C VAL A 355 -15.36 15.47 12.44
N TYR A 356 -15.57 16.73 12.84
CA TYR A 356 -14.76 17.85 12.35
C TYR A 356 -14.68 19.04 13.32
N PRO A 357 -13.57 19.78 13.38
CA PRO A 357 -12.29 19.43 12.78
C PRO A 357 -11.65 18.25 13.53
N ASN A 358 -10.90 17.42 12.83
CA ASN A 358 -10.06 16.38 13.40
C ASN A 358 -8.74 16.35 12.60
N PRO A 359 -7.63 16.92 13.11
CA PRO A 359 -7.38 17.34 14.50
C PRO A 359 -8.23 18.53 15.02
N ALA A 360 -8.59 18.49 16.30
CA ALA A 360 -9.44 19.41 17.03
C ALA A 360 -8.63 20.28 17.99
N TYR A 361 -8.66 21.61 17.84
CA TYR A 361 -7.87 22.52 18.68
C TYR A 361 -8.56 22.93 19.98
N ASP A 362 -9.80 23.41 19.89
CA ASP A 362 -10.59 23.84 21.05
C ASP A 362 -11.87 23.01 21.18
N TYR A 363 -12.43 22.58 20.06
CA TYR A 363 -13.60 21.72 20.01
C TYR A 363 -13.66 20.89 18.72
N PHE A 364 -14.52 19.89 18.69
CA PHE A 364 -14.95 19.20 17.46
C PHE A 364 -16.45 18.93 17.47
N HIS A 365 -17.03 18.93 16.28
CA HIS A 365 -18.40 18.54 15.98
C HIS A 365 -18.47 17.04 15.72
N VAL A 366 -19.57 16.43 16.12
CA VAL A 366 -19.99 15.09 15.72
C VAL A 366 -21.33 15.26 15.01
N GLN A 367 -21.30 15.23 13.69
CA GLN A 367 -22.48 15.28 12.85
C GLN A 367 -23.01 13.87 12.64
N LEU A 368 -24.30 13.68 12.87
CA LEU A 368 -24.98 12.39 12.88
C LEU A 368 -26.09 12.42 11.81
N SER A 369 -26.31 11.30 11.14
CA SER A 369 -27.44 11.17 10.22
C SER A 369 -28.76 11.36 10.98
N PRO A 370 -29.81 11.96 10.38
CA PRO A 370 -31.10 12.19 11.05
C PRO A 370 -31.70 10.97 11.75
N ASP A 371 -31.53 9.78 11.16
CA ASP A 371 -32.05 8.52 11.69
C ASP A 371 -30.98 7.67 12.40
N HIS A 372 -29.93 8.31 12.95
CA HIS A 372 -28.87 7.57 13.62
C HIS A 372 -29.38 6.84 14.88
N PRO A 373 -28.84 5.64 15.19
CA PRO A 373 -29.35 4.82 16.30
C PRO A 373 -28.64 5.07 17.64
N TYR A 374 -27.77 6.08 17.73
CA TYR A 374 -26.92 6.31 18.90
C TYR A 374 -27.66 7.09 19.98
N THR A 375 -27.53 6.65 21.23
CA THR A 375 -28.06 7.36 22.39
C THR A 375 -26.99 8.21 23.07
N THR A 376 -25.72 7.79 23.00
CA THR A 376 -24.62 8.50 23.67
C THR A 376 -23.40 8.62 22.78
N ALA A 377 -22.68 9.73 22.94
CA ALA A 377 -21.34 9.99 22.42
C ALA A 377 -20.39 10.21 23.60
N SER A 378 -19.32 9.46 23.71
CA SER A 378 -18.36 9.54 24.81
C SER A 378 -16.94 9.72 24.31
N LEU A 379 -16.24 10.73 24.81
CA LEU A 379 -14.83 10.97 24.54
C LEU A 379 -13.98 10.36 25.66
N TYR A 380 -13.02 9.53 25.28
CA TYR A 380 -12.07 8.88 26.18
C TYR A 380 -10.65 9.31 25.83
N SER A 381 -9.77 9.38 26.81
CA SER A 381 -8.32 9.36 26.56
C SER A 381 -7.90 8.05 25.89
N ILE A 382 -6.74 8.01 25.23
CA ILE A 382 -6.17 6.76 24.71
C ILE A 382 -6.00 5.65 25.76
N ASN A 383 -5.94 5.99 27.05
CA ASN A 383 -5.80 5.05 28.16
C ASN A 383 -7.15 4.53 28.67
N GLY A 384 -8.26 4.88 28.02
CA GLY A 384 -9.61 4.43 28.38
C GLY A 384 -10.28 5.24 29.50
N MET A 385 -9.63 6.30 30.01
CA MET A 385 -10.28 7.21 30.95
C MET A 385 -11.32 8.06 30.22
N LYS A 386 -12.57 8.03 30.68
CA LYS A 386 -13.69 8.81 30.11
C LYS A 386 -13.52 10.29 30.48
N MET A 387 -13.46 11.15 29.47
CA MET A 387 -13.26 12.59 29.61
C MET A 387 -14.59 13.35 29.55
N GLN A 388 -15.49 12.96 28.63
CA GLN A 388 -16.78 13.61 28.43
C GLN A 388 -17.80 12.61 27.87
N THR A 389 -19.08 12.79 28.21
CA THR A 389 -20.20 12.05 27.60
C THR A 389 -21.34 13.02 27.32
N LEU A 390 -21.94 12.90 26.14
CA LEU A 390 -23.11 13.65 25.68
C LEU A 390 -24.21 12.66 25.27
N GLU A 391 -25.45 12.97 25.62
CA GLU A 391 -26.62 12.30 25.02
C GLU A 391 -26.82 12.85 23.61
N VAL A 392 -27.04 11.96 22.64
CA VAL A 392 -27.14 12.34 21.23
C VAL A 392 -28.39 11.79 20.54
N LEU A 393 -29.29 11.11 21.26
CA LEU A 393 -30.50 10.54 20.66
C LEU A 393 -31.33 11.62 19.95
N GLY A 394 -31.56 11.44 18.64
CA GLY A 394 -32.33 12.38 17.82
C GLY A 394 -31.60 13.68 17.50
N MET A 395 -30.30 13.77 17.78
CA MET A 395 -29.48 14.92 17.43
C MET A 395 -28.77 14.69 16.10
N THR A 396 -28.76 15.69 15.23
CA THR A 396 -28.00 15.65 13.97
C THR A 396 -26.60 16.25 14.09
N ASN A 397 -26.31 16.92 15.21
CA ASN A 397 -25.01 17.52 15.47
C ASN A 397 -24.79 17.69 16.99
N THR A 398 -23.58 17.44 17.46
CA THR A 398 -23.17 17.76 18.84
C THR A 398 -21.73 18.25 18.88
N ILE A 399 -21.33 18.94 19.94
CA ILE A 399 -19.99 19.56 20.06
C ILE A 399 -19.31 19.05 21.32
N PHE A 400 -18.08 18.55 21.15
CA PHE A 400 -17.17 18.24 22.25
C PHE A 400 -16.20 19.39 22.43
N ASN A 401 -16.22 20.00 23.61
CA ASN A 401 -15.18 20.93 24.01
C ASN A 401 -13.96 20.12 24.46
N THR A 402 -12.81 20.47 23.91
CA THR A 402 -11.56 19.81 24.19
C THR A 402 -10.62 20.70 25.02
N GLU A 403 -10.97 21.96 25.26
CA GLU A 403 -10.22 22.92 26.08
C GLU A 403 -9.81 22.31 27.43
N GLY A 404 -8.52 22.43 27.78
CA GLY A 404 -7.93 21.83 28.97
C GLY A 404 -7.46 20.37 28.82
N LEU A 405 -7.80 19.68 27.72
CA LEU A 405 -7.21 18.38 27.39
C LEU A 405 -5.76 18.56 26.89
N LYS A 406 -4.87 17.61 27.19
CA LYS A 406 -3.50 17.61 26.66
C LYS A 406 -3.50 17.27 25.17
N SER A 407 -2.57 17.80 24.39
CA SER A 407 -2.38 17.37 23.00
C SER A 407 -2.11 15.87 22.94
N GLY A 408 -2.75 15.17 22.01
CA GLY A 408 -2.72 13.72 21.93
C GLY A 408 -3.91 13.11 21.21
N ARG A 409 -3.97 11.77 21.20
CA ARG A 409 -5.08 11.02 20.60
C ARG A 409 -6.15 10.74 21.67
N TYR A 410 -7.41 10.82 21.29
CA TYR A 410 -8.60 10.53 22.08
C TYR A 410 -9.53 9.62 21.27
N ILE A 411 -10.45 8.96 21.95
CA ILE A 411 -11.37 8.00 21.35
C ILE A 411 -12.79 8.53 21.54
N LEU A 412 -13.44 8.89 20.45
CA LEU A 412 -14.88 9.14 20.43
C LEU A 412 -15.60 7.81 20.21
N HIS A 413 -16.49 7.45 21.12
CA HIS A 413 -17.28 6.22 21.08
C HIS A 413 -18.76 6.57 21.12
N LEU A 414 -19.49 6.08 20.13
CA LEU A 414 -20.93 6.22 20.00
C LEU A 414 -21.59 4.88 20.31
N ALA A 415 -22.55 4.91 21.24
CA ALA A 415 -23.28 3.73 21.67
C ALA A 415 -24.78 3.95 21.53
N GLY A 416 -25.49 2.91 21.11
CA GLY A 416 -26.94 2.88 20.95
C GLY A 416 -27.53 1.58 21.51
N ILE A 417 -28.85 1.54 21.68
CA ILE A 417 -29.55 0.39 22.30
C ILE A 417 -29.56 -0.82 21.36
N THR A 418 -29.55 -0.61 20.04
CA THR A 418 -29.70 -1.65 19.01
C THR A 418 -28.63 -1.61 17.91
N ALA A 419 -27.63 -0.73 18.01
CA ALA A 419 -26.66 -0.50 16.95
C ALA A 419 -25.25 -0.91 17.31
N ASN A 420 -24.50 -1.32 16.27
CA ASN A 420 -23.06 -1.53 16.36
C ASN A 420 -22.38 -0.24 16.82
N ASN A 421 -21.72 -0.30 17.98
CA ASN A 421 -20.96 0.81 18.53
C ASN A 421 -19.96 1.35 17.50
N GLN A 422 -19.92 2.67 17.32
CA GLN A 422 -18.97 3.32 16.43
C GLN A 422 -17.85 3.97 17.23
N VAL A 423 -16.61 3.78 16.77
CA VAL A 423 -15.42 4.32 17.42
C VAL A 423 -14.62 5.14 16.41
N MET A 424 -14.20 6.33 16.81
CA MET A 424 -13.43 7.27 16.02
C MET A 424 -12.27 7.82 16.86
N ILE A 425 -11.13 8.12 16.22
CA ILE A 425 -9.99 8.76 16.88
C ILE A 425 -10.09 10.26 16.70
N ILE A 426 -9.98 11.02 17.79
CA ILE A 426 -9.89 12.47 17.80
C ILE A 426 -8.46 12.87 18.13
N ILE A 427 -7.82 13.63 17.26
CA ILE A 427 -6.49 14.20 17.50
C ILE A 427 -6.69 15.59 18.09
N ARG A 428 -6.07 15.92 19.23
CA ARG A 428 -5.99 17.29 19.77
C ARG A 428 -4.58 17.83 19.75
#